data_AF-A0A918MP58-F1
#
_entry.id   AF-A0A918MP58-F1
#
_cell.length_a   1.000
_cell.length_b   1.000
_cell.length_c   1.000
_cell.angle_alpha   90.00
_cell.angle_beta   90.00
_cell.angle_gamma   90.00
#
_symmetry.space_group_name_H-M   'P 1'
#
loop_
_entity.id
_entity.type
_entity.pdbx_description
1 polymer ?
#
loop_
_entity_poly.entity_id
_entity_poly.type
_entity_poly.pdbx_seq_one_letter_code
_entity_poly.pdbx_strand_id
1 'polypeptide(L)'
;MAHIKLSHSRAFLLRAYPLQTHEMLFDAHWHGFYVFGGVPARGIYDNMRTAVDLVGRGKARHVNIRFLAMANHYVFEPGFRNPAASWGEPACRH
;
A
#
# COMPACT_ATOMS: atom_id res chain seq x y z
N MET A 1 5.88 -1.70 -12.51
CA MET A 1 6.98 -1.78 -11.52
C MET A 1 6.37 -1.64 -10.14
N ALA A 2 6.54 -2.64 -9.27
CA ALA A 2 6.16 -2.60 -7.87
C ALA A 2 7.42 -2.35 -7.01
N HIS A 3 7.28 -1.48 -6.02
CA HIS A 3 8.36 -1.12 -5.10
C HIS A 3 7.84 -1.25 -3.68
N ILE A 4 8.44 -2.15 -2.91
CA ILE A 4 8.09 -2.37 -1.50
C ILE A 4 9.31 -2.04 -0.67
N LYS A 5 9.14 -1.24 0.37
CA LYS A 5 10.20 -0.79 1.27
C LYS A 5 9.72 -0.88 2.71
N LEU A 6 10.55 -1.43 3.59
CA LEU A 6 10.33 -1.30 5.03
C LEU A 6 10.98 0.00 5.53
N SER A 7 10.18 0.87 6.16
CA SER A 7 10.60 2.20 6.59
C SER A 7 11.74 2.19 7.63
N HIS A 8 11.89 1.10 8.39
CA HIS A 8 12.86 1.02 9.50
C HIS A 8 14.16 0.26 9.15
N SER A 9 14.13 -0.67 8.19
CA SER A 9 15.27 -1.58 7.93
C SER A 9 15.99 -1.34 6.60
N ARG A 10 15.55 -0.35 5.80
CA ARG A 10 16.03 -0.09 4.42
C ARG A 10 15.90 -1.30 3.48
N ALA A 11 15.27 -2.39 3.90
CA ALA A 11 14.99 -3.53 3.04
C ALA A 11 14.02 -3.10 1.92
N PHE A 12 14.36 -3.43 0.67
CA PHE A 12 13.58 -3.05 -0.50
C PHE A 12 13.43 -4.25 -1.46
N LEU A 13 12.26 -4.34 -2.07
CA LEU A 13 11.96 -5.30 -3.14
C LEU A 13 11.47 -4.52 -4.36
N LEU A 14 12.07 -4.81 -5.51
CA LEU A 14 11.66 -4.29 -6.82
C LEU A 14 11.20 -5.46 -7.68
N ARG A 15 9.99 -5.34 -8.25
CA ARG A 15 9.47 -6.34 -9.19
C ARG A 15 8.82 -5.67 -10.39
N ALA A 16 9.24 -6.07 -11.58
CA ALA A 16 8.67 -5.58 -12.82
C ALA A 16 7.40 -6.35 -13.15
N TYR A 17 6.35 -5.62 -13.53
CA TYR A 17 5.07 -6.15 -13.96
C TYR A 17 4.67 -5.40 -15.23
N PRO A 18 4.19 -6.12 -16.27
CA PRO A 18 3.78 -5.49 -17.52
C PRO A 18 2.48 -4.69 -17.38
N LEU A 19 1.65 -5.02 -16.38
CA LEU A 19 0.39 -4.35 -16.08
C LEU A 19 0.33 -3.96 -14.59
N GLN A 20 -0.75 -3.29 -14.21
CA GLN A 20 -1.10 -2.99 -12.81
C GLN A 20 -2.46 -3.61 -12.50
N THR A 21 -2.54 -4.95 -12.48
CA THR A 21 -3.75 -5.69 -12.13
C THR A 21 -3.76 -6.09 -10.65
N HIS A 22 -4.91 -6.56 -10.15
CA HIS A 22 -5.03 -7.06 -8.78
C HIS A 22 -4.15 -8.30 -8.55
N GLU A 23 -4.05 -9.19 -9.52
CA GLU A 23 -3.22 -10.40 -9.43
C GLU A 23 -1.75 -10.02 -9.22
N MET A 24 -1.26 -9.03 -9.96
CA MET A 24 0.11 -8.52 -9.83
C MET A 24 0.32 -7.80 -8.51
N LEU A 25 -0.69 -7.06 -8.03
CA LEU A 25 -0.63 -6.45 -6.70
C LEU A 25 -0.51 -7.52 -5.61
N PHE A 26 -1.29 -8.59 -5.69
CA PHE A 26 -1.31 -9.66 -4.68
C PHE A 26 -0.04 -10.49 -4.70
N ASP A 27 0.43 -10.83 -5.89
CA ASP A 27 1.70 -11.53 -6.10
C ASP A 27 2.91 -10.69 -5.59
N ALA A 28 2.88 -9.37 -5.77
CA ALA A 28 3.90 -8.48 -5.19
C ALA A 28 3.90 -8.52 -3.65
N HIS A 29 2.72 -8.54 -3.03
CA HIS A 29 2.61 -8.62 -1.56
C HIS A 29 3.07 -9.97 -1.03
N TRP A 30 2.63 -11.07 -1.64
CA TRP A 30 3.05 -12.41 -1.24
C TRP A 30 4.57 -12.55 -1.27
N HIS A 31 5.20 -12.13 -2.38
CA HIS A 31 6.67 -12.12 -2.48
C HIS A 31 7.33 -11.16 -1.49
N GLY A 32 6.76 -9.97 -1.29
CA GLY A 32 7.25 -9.01 -0.31
C GLY A 32 7.29 -9.59 1.10
N PHE A 33 6.17 -10.15 1.56
CA PHE A 33 6.05 -10.74 2.89
C PHE A 33 6.97 -11.95 3.05
N TYR A 34 7.10 -12.78 2.01
CA TYR A 34 8.03 -13.90 2.01
C TYR A 34 9.49 -13.42 2.16
N VAL A 35 9.91 -12.45 1.35
CA VAL A 35 11.29 -11.90 1.39
C VAL A 35 11.59 -11.19 2.71
N PHE A 36 10.62 -10.48 3.27
CA PHE A 36 10.77 -9.80 4.56
C PHE A 36 10.60 -10.72 5.78
N GLY A 37 10.23 -11.99 5.56
CA GLY A 37 10.04 -12.98 6.63
C GLY A 37 8.84 -12.69 7.51
N GLY A 38 7.86 -11.93 7.03
CA GLY A 38 6.67 -11.57 7.80
C GLY A 38 5.81 -10.48 7.16
N VAL A 39 4.64 -10.26 7.77
CA VAL A 39 3.70 -9.20 7.38
C VAL A 39 3.89 -8.00 8.31
N PRO A 40 4.08 -6.78 7.79
CA PRO A 40 4.13 -5.58 8.62
C PRO A 40 2.75 -5.27 9.23
N ALA A 41 2.72 -4.70 10.44
CA ALA A 41 1.46 -4.28 11.06
C ALA A 41 0.71 -3.20 10.25
N ARG A 42 1.46 -2.36 9.51
CA ARG A 42 0.92 -1.27 8.70
C ARG A 42 1.67 -1.13 7.38
N GLY A 43 0.94 -0.92 6.29
CA GLY A 43 1.51 -0.61 4.97
C GLY A 43 1.07 0.77 4.47
N ILE A 44 1.96 1.53 3.81
CA ILE A 44 1.62 2.83 3.21
C ILE A 44 1.65 2.69 1.69
N TYR A 45 0.52 3.02 1.06
CA TYR A 45 0.28 2.79 -0.36
C TYR A 45 0.00 4.07 -1.12
N ASP A 46 0.23 3.99 -2.43
CA ASP A 46 -0.20 5.01 -3.38
C ASP A 46 -1.69 4.88 -3.66
N ASN A 47 -2.31 5.93 -4.20
CA ASN A 47 -3.71 5.91 -4.61
C ASN A 47 -3.88 5.22 -5.97
N MET A 48 -3.30 4.02 -6.14
CA MET A 48 -3.44 3.21 -7.35
C MET A 48 -4.84 2.61 -7.44
N ARG A 49 -5.40 2.50 -8.65
CA ARG A 49 -6.77 2.00 -8.89
C ARG A 49 -7.00 0.58 -8.35
N THR A 50 -5.95 -0.21 -8.24
CA THR A 50 -6.02 -1.56 -7.66
C THR A 50 -6.20 -1.56 -6.14
N ALA A 51 -5.94 -0.44 -5.47
CA ALA A 51 -6.07 -0.28 -4.02
C ALA A 51 -7.13 0.75 -3.60
N VAL A 52 -7.40 1.76 -4.41
CA VAL A 52 -8.37 2.84 -4.13
C VAL A 52 -9.28 3.05 -5.34
N ASP A 53 -10.59 2.92 -5.13
CA ASP A 53 -11.60 3.18 -6.17
C ASP A 53 -11.87 4.67 -6.33
N LEU A 54 -11.88 5.42 -5.21
CA LEU A 54 -12.08 6.87 -5.20
C LEU A 54 -11.23 7.56 -4.13
N VAL A 55 -10.55 8.64 -4.52
CA VAL A 55 -9.85 9.55 -3.61
C VAL A 55 -10.79 10.71 -3.28
N GLY A 56 -11.26 10.76 -2.03
CA GLY A 56 -12.07 11.86 -1.51
C GLY A 56 -11.23 13.01 -0.94
N ARG A 57 -11.91 13.98 -0.30
CA ARG A 57 -11.25 15.14 0.35
C ARG A 57 -10.39 14.71 1.54
N GLY A 58 -9.29 15.43 1.79
CA GLY A 58 -8.43 15.21 2.95
C GLY A 58 -7.83 13.81 2.96
N LYS A 59 -8.17 12.99 3.98
CA LYS A 59 -7.73 11.58 4.16
C LYS A 59 -8.78 10.53 3.75
N ALA A 60 -9.96 10.93 3.27
CA ALA A 60 -11.04 10.00 2.90
C ALA A 60 -10.74 9.22 1.62
N ARG A 61 -10.76 7.88 1.67
CA ARG A 61 -10.47 6.94 0.56
C ARG A 61 -11.58 5.90 0.51
N HIS A 62 -12.12 5.64 -0.68
CA HIS A 62 -12.94 4.45 -0.90
C HIS A 62 -11.98 3.35 -1.35
N VAL A 63 -11.64 2.46 -0.41
CA VAL A 63 -10.67 1.40 -0.62
C VAL A 63 -11.30 0.30 -1.47
N ASN A 64 -10.54 -0.18 -2.45
CA ASN A 64 -10.99 -1.26 -3.31
C ASN A 64 -11.25 -2.53 -2.49
N ILE A 65 -12.41 -3.16 -2.68
CA ILE A 65 -12.85 -4.31 -1.88
C ILE A 65 -11.87 -5.49 -1.96
N ARG A 66 -11.25 -5.73 -3.12
CA ARG A 66 -10.29 -6.83 -3.30
C ARG A 66 -8.98 -6.55 -2.56
N PHE A 67 -8.54 -5.30 -2.57
CA PHE A 67 -7.37 -4.87 -1.78
C PHE A 67 -7.63 -4.96 -0.28
N LEU A 68 -8.81 -4.52 0.17
CA LEU A 68 -9.20 -4.64 1.58
C LEU A 68 -9.30 -6.10 2.03
N ALA A 69 -9.82 -6.99 1.17
CA ALA A 69 -9.84 -8.43 1.43
C ALA A 69 -8.42 -9.00 1.61
N MET A 70 -7.46 -8.62 0.76
CA MET A 70 -6.05 -9.00 0.94
C MET A 70 -5.49 -8.45 2.26
N ALA A 71 -5.75 -7.17 2.58
CA ALA A 71 -5.28 -6.57 3.83
C ALA A 71 -5.80 -7.29 5.08
N ASN A 72 -7.08 -7.66 5.07
CA ASN A 72 -7.71 -8.45 6.13
C ASN A 72 -7.15 -9.87 6.20
N HIS A 73 -6.88 -10.50 5.05
CA HIS A 73 -6.30 -11.85 5.01
C HIS A 73 -4.92 -11.91 5.67
N TYR A 74 -4.08 -10.91 5.41
CA TYR A 74 -2.75 -10.81 6.01
C TYR A 74 -2.72 -10.06 7.35
N VAL A 75 -3.87 -9.52 7.80
CA VAL A 75 -4.04 -8.82 9.08
C VAL A 75 -3.09 -7.62 9.23
N PHE A 76 -3.09 -6.73 8.23
CA PHE A 76 -2.37 -5.46 8.31
C PHE A 76 -3.28 -4.26 8.05
N GLU A 77 -2.92 -3.11 8.61
CA GLU A 77 -3.65 -1.85 8.40
C GLU A 77 -3.11 -1.11 7.15
N PRO A 78 -3.92 -0.91 6.09
CA PRO A 78 -3.49 -0.12 4.95
C PRO A 78 -3.67 1.38 5.21
N GLY A 79 -2.60 2.14 5.04
CA GLY A 79 -2.63 3.60 4.93
C GLY A 79 -2.36 4.07 3.51
N PHE A 80 -2.84 5.26 3.16
CA PHE A 80 -2.66 5.84 1.83
C PHE A 80 -2.00 7.21 1.89
N ARG A 81 -1.14 7.50 0.91
CA ARG A 81 -0.55 8.84 0.79
C ARG A 81 -1.64 9.90 0.62
N ASN A 82 -1.51 11.01 1.35
CA ASN A 82 -2.38 12.16 1.15
C ASN A 82 -1.96 12.90 -0.13
N PRO A 83 -2.82 13.06 -1.15
CA PRO A 83 -2.49 13.82 -2.35
C PRO A 83 -2.06 15.26 -2.05
N ALA A 84 -2.57 15.84 -0.96
CA ALA A 84 -2.29 17.21 -0.54
C ALA A 84 -1.09 17.33 0.42
N ALA A 85 -0.48 16.24 0.88
CA ALA A 85 0.67 16.33 1.78
C ALA A 85 1.96 16.41 0.95
N SER A 86 2.60 17.58 1.00
CA SER A 86 4.01 17.72 0.67
C SER A 86 4.88 17.01 1.72
N TRP A 87 6.12 16.62 1.38
CA TRP A 87 7.03 15.94 2.30
C TRP A 87 7.43 16.90 3.43
N GLY A 88 6.80 16.77 4.60
CA GLY A 88 7.15 17.55 5.80
C GLY A 88 5.98 18.16 6.57
N GLU A 89 4.74 18.13 6.07
CA GLU A 89 3.62 18.65 6.85
C GLU A 89 3.09 17.62 7.85
N PRO A 90 3.11 17.91 9.17
CA PRO A 90 2.45 17.07 10.15
C PRO A 90 0.96 17.12 9.85
N ALA A 91 0.38 15.94 9.62
CA ALA A 91 -1.04 15.83 9.36
C ALA A 91 -1.81 16.40 10.57
N CYS A 92 -2.45 17.57 10.39
CA CYS A 92 -3.32 18.14 11.41
C CYS A 92 -4.29 17.06 11.90
N ARG A 93 -4.17 16.77 13.20
CA ARG A 93 -5.12 15.97 13.94
C ARG A 93 -6.31 16.89 14.21
N HIS A 94 -7.48 16.51 13.72
CA HIS A 94 -8.75 16.92 14.31
C HIS A 94 -9.32 15.69 15.01
#